data_AF-W1WI44-F1
#
_entry.id   AF-W1WI44-F1
#
_cell.length_a   1.000
_cell.length_b   1.000
_cell.length_c   1.000
_cell.angle_alpha   90.00
_cell.angle_beta   90.00
_cell.angle_gamma   90.00
#
_symmetry.space_group_name_H-M   'P 1'
#
loop_
_entity.id
_entity.type
_entity.pdbx_description
1 polymer ?
#
loop_
_entity_poly.entity_id
_entity_poly.type
_entity_poly.pdbx_seq_one_letter_code
_entity_poly.pdbx_strand_id
1 'polypeptide(L)'
;SIWKRWRNFAKEGPIGTGPYVVKSFTKDRAEMAANENYWDGTVPFKTVEIPSIDDPNTRAMSLQSGDVDMAVNIGAGEIGLFQNNDKFKVDEIASLRVVLA
;
A
#
# COMPACT_ATOMS: atom_id res chain seq x y z
N SER A 1 36.06 -4.54 -13.60
CA SER A 1 35.52 -5.86 -13.19
C SER A 1 34.03 -5.86 -13.44
N ILE A 2 33.57 -6.68 -14.38
CA ILE A 2 32.26 -6.60 -15.08
C ILE A 2 31.16 -7.40 -14.32
N TRP A 3 31.32 -7.59 -13.01
CA TRP A 3 30.51 -8.55 -12.22
C TRP A 3 29.57 -7.93 -11.15
N LYS A 4 29.41 -6.60 -11.10
CA LYS A 4 28.49 -5.94 -10.15
C LYS A 4 27.37 -5.18 -10.87
N ARG A 5 26.35 -5.89 -11.39
CA ARG A 5 25.01 -5.27 -11.56
C ARG A 5 23.88 -6.24 -11.89
N TRP A 6 23.74 -7.32 -11.12
CA TRP A 6 22.49 -8.08 -11.12
C TRP A 6 21.56 -7.50 -10.07
N ARG A 7 20.31 -7.22 -10.45
CA ARG A 7 19.30 -6.59 -9.59
C ARG A 7 19.07 -7.44 -8.35
N ASN A 8 19.12 -6.83 -7.17
CA ASN A 8 18.84 -7.57 -5.94
C ASN A 8 17.32 -7.65 -5.73
N PHE A 9 16.69 -8.72 -6.24
CA PHE A 9 15.25 -8.93 -6.12
C PHE A 9 14.70 -8.80 -4.70
N ALA A 10 15.48 -9.17 -3.68
CA ALA A 10 15.04 -9.07 -2.29
C ALA A 10 14.96 -7.61 -1.78
N LYS A 11 15.71 -6.68 -2.40
CA LYS A 11 15.76 -5.27 -2.00
C LYS A 11 15.06 -4.33 -2.98
N GLU A 12 15.09 -4.68 -4.26
CA GLU A 12 14.60 -3.88 -5.39
C GLU A 12 13.28 -4.46 -5.95
N GLY A 13 12.74 -5.51 -5.32
CA GLY A 13 11.45 -6.12 -5.66
C GLY A 13 11.40 -6.80 -7.04
N PRO A 14 10.20 -7.22 -7.49
CA PRO A 14 9.96 -7.72 -8.85
C PRO A 14 9.91 -6.61 -9.91
N ILE A 15 10.12 -6.96 -11.19
CA ILE A 15 9.85 -6.07 -12.33
C ILE A 15 8.44 -6.40 -12.82
N GLY A 16 7.54 -5.43 -12.77
CA GLY A 16 6.18 -5.54 -13.29
C GLY A 16 5.90 -4.51 -14.37
N THR A 17 4.77 -4.67 -15.06
CA THR A 17 4.24 -3.73 -16.08
C THR A 17 3.22 -2.74 -15.52
N GLY A 18 3.07 -2.70 -14.18
CA GLY A 18 2.11 -1.85 -13.49
C GLY A 18 2.51 -0.37 -13.46
N PRO A 19 1.64 0.49 -12.89
CA PRO A 19 1.84 1.93 -12.82
C PRO A 19 2.98 2.35 -11.87
N TYR A 20 3.42 1.47 -10.97
CA TYR A 20 4.48 1.76 -10.01
C TYR A 20 5.59 0.71 -10.03
N VAL A 21 6.84 1.16 -10.03
CA VAL A 21 8.05 0.33 -9.93
C VAL A 21 8.59 0.32 -8.51
N VAL A 22 9.05 -0.84 -8.03
CA VAL A 22 9.64 -0.97 -6.69
C VAL A 22 10.99 -0.23 -6.67
N LYS A 23 11.13 0.72 -5.75
CA LYS A 23 12.37 1.43 -5.46
C LYS A 23 13.12 0.79 -4.30
N SER A 24 12.41 0.45 -3.23
CA SER A 24 12.96 -0.30 -2.10
C SER A 24 11.89 -1.17 -1.45
N PHE A 25 12.32 -2.32 -0.93
CA PHE A 25 11.45 -3.23 -0.18
C PHE A 25 12.17 -3.70 1.07
N THR A 26 11.58 -3.41 2.23
CA THR A 26 12.00 -3.91 3.53
C THR A 26 10.84 -4.61 4.20
N LYS A 27 11.08 -5.23 5.37
CA LYS A 27 10.01 -5.82 6.17
C LYS A 27 8.99 -4.76 6.63
N ASP A 28 9.47 -3.54 6.87
CA ASP A 28 8.70 -2.48 7.51
C ASP A 28 7.98 -1.58 6.51
N ARG A 29 8.47 -1.48 5.26
CA ARG A 29 7.84 -0.68 4.21
C ARG A 29 8.26 -1.07 2.80
N ALA A 30 7.40 -0.78 1.83
CA ALA A 30 7.73 -0.75 0.42
C ALA A 30 7.68 0.70 -0.11
N GLU A 31 8.72 1.13 -0.81
CA GLU A 31 8.75 2.42 -1.50
C GLU A 31 8.66 2.16 -3.02
N MET A 32 7.71 2.82 -3.66
CA MET A 32 7.41 2.67 -5.07
C MET A 32 7.55 4.02 -5.77
N ALA A 33 8.04 4.01 -7.01
CA ALA A 33 8.10 5.19 -7.88
C ALA A 33 7.16 5.02 -9.07
N ALA A 34 6.65 6.12 -9.62
CA ALA A 34 5.86 6.09 -10.84
C ALA A 34 6.63 5.44 -11.99
N ASN A 35 5.96 4.57 -12.74
CA ASN A 35 6.48 4.01 -13.97
C ASN A 35 6.27 5.01 -15.12
N GLU A 36 7.33 5.71 -15.53
CA GLU A 36 7.27 6.66 -16.65
C GLU A 36 6.87 6.00 -17.99
N ASN A 37 7.06 4.69 -18.11
CA ASN A 37 6.69 3.89 -19.28
C ASN A 37 5.38 3.14 -19.08
N TYR A 38 4.50 3.60 -18.18
CA TYR A 38 3.21 2.96 -17.98
C TYR A 38 2.32 3.11 -19.21
N TRP A 39 1.75 1.99 -19.66
CA TRP A 39 1.06 1.88 -20.93
C TRP A 39 -0.41 2.38 -20.88
N ASP A 40 -1.03 2.36 -19.70
CA ASP A 40 -2.46 2.69 -19.50
C ASP A 40 -2.66 4.13 -19.00
N GLY A 41 -1.80 5.05 -19.45
CA GLY A 41 -1.93 6.48 -19.20
C GLY A 41 -1.10 7.02 -18.03
N THR A 42 -1.58 8.13 -17.45
CA THR A 42 -0.82 8.89 -16.45
C THR A 42 -0.93 8.28 -15.07
N VAL A 43 0.23 7.99 -14.47
CA VAL A 43 0.33 7.58 -13.07
C VAL A 43 0.07 8.80 -12.17
N PRO A 44 -0.92 8.75 -11.26
CA PRO A 44 -1.36 9.95 -10.54
C PRO A 44 -0.35 10.44 -9.49
N PHE A 45 0.43 9.54 -8.90
CA PHE A 45 1.40 9.87 -7.85
C PHE A 45 2.82 9.59 -8.31
N LYS A 46 3.76 10.45 -7.94
CA LYS A 46 5.19 10.25 -8.26
C LYS A 46 5.82 9.14 -7.41
N THR A 47 5.38 9.04 -6.16
CA THR A 47 5.88 8.10 -5.15
C THR A 47 4.69 7.53 -4.40
N VAL A 48 4.76 6.24 -4.07
CA VAL A 48 3.83 5.58 -3.16
C VAL A 48 4.63 4.87 -2.08
N GLU A 49 4.30 5.14 -0.82
CA GLU A 49 4.89 4.50 0.35
C GLU A 49 3.85 3.58 0.98
N ILE A 50 4.23 2.33 1.21
CA ILE A 50 3.36 1.29 1.77
C ILE A 50 4.01 0.79 3.06
N PRO A 51 3.67 1.38 4.22
CA PRO A 51 4.15 0.88 5.49
C PRO A 51 3.46 -0.45 5.86
N SER A 52 4.23 -1.37 6.44
CA SER A 52 3.70 -2.61 7.01
C SER A 52 3.17 -2.34 8.42
N ILE A 53 1.84 -2.30 8.57
CA ILE A 53 1.18 -2.11 9.87
C ILE A 53 0.27 -3.31 10.15
N ASP A 54 0.76 -4.25 10.96
CA ASP A 54 0.07 -5.50 11.25
C ASP A 54 -1.13 -5.29 12.19
N ASP A 55 -0.93 -4.51 13.26
CA ASP A 55 -1.96 -4.28 14.29
C ASP A 55 -3.11 -3.39 13.75
N PRO A 56 -4.38 -3.85 13.81
CA PRO A 56 -5.52 -3.13 13.27
C PRO A 56 -5.77 -1.79 13.95
N ASN A 57 -5.54 -1.69 15.27
CA ASN A 57 -5.73 -0.44 16.02
C ASN A 57 -4.69 0.61 15.59
N THR A 58 -3.44 0.21 15.47
CA THR A 58 -2.33 1.06 14.99
C THR A 58 -2.59 1.56 13.58
N ARG A 59 -3.13 0.71 12.71
CA ARG A 59 -3.52 1.08 11.34
C ARG A 59 -4.68 2.08 11.32
N ALA A 60 -5.69 1.87 12.14
CA ALA A 60 -6.81 2.82 12.28
C ALA A 60 -6.32 4.17 12.80
N MET A 61 -5.48 4.18 13.84
CA MET A 61 -4.90 5.43 14.37
C MET A 61 -4.05 6.16 13.33
N SER A 62 -3.23 5.44 12.56
CA SER A 62 -2.41 6.04 11.48
C SER A 62 -3.25 6.68 10.38
N LEU A 63 -4.43 6.12 10.08
CA LEU A 63 -5.37 6.71 9.14
C LEU A 63 -6.06 7.94 9.75
N GLN A 64 -6.41 7.90 11.04
CA GLN A 64 -7.03 9.04 11.73
C GLN A 64 -6.08 10.23 11.88
N SER A 65 -4.80 9.98 12.14
CA SER A 65 -3.76 11.02 12.25
C SER A 65 -3.40 11.63 10.90
N GLY A 66 -3.66 10.91 9.80
CA GLY A 66 -3.22 11.27 8.45
C GLY A 66 -1.78 10.85 8.16
N ASP A 67 -1.20 9.95 8.96
CA ASP A 67 0.10 9.33 8.67
C ASP A 67 0.02 8.42 7.43
N VAL A 68 -1.17 7.85 7.18
CA VAL A 68 -1.49 7.15 5.93
C VAL A 68 -2.77 7.72 5.32
N ASP A 69 -2.79 7.85 3.99
CA ASP A 69 -3.97 8.36 3.26
C ASP A 69 -5.01 7.27 2.97
N MET A 70 -4.59 6.01 2.97
CA MET A 70 -5.44 4.85 2.68
C MET A 70 -5.03 3.66 3.54
N ALA A 71 -6.01 2.93 4.05
CA ALA A 71 -5.80 1.68 4.76
C ALA A 71 -6.79 0.61 4.29
N VAL A 72 -6.34 -0.64 4.26
CA VAL A 72 -7.16 -1.81 3.94
C VAL A 72 -7.29 -2.72 5.16
N ASN A 73 -8.34 -3.55 5.19
CA ASN A 73 -8.64 -4.43 6.32
C ASN A 73 -8.79 -3.67 7.66
N ILE A 74 -9.51 -2.53 7.67
CA ILE A 74 -9.89 -1.90 8.95
C ILE A 74 -10.67 -2.93 9.78
N GLY A 75 -10.30 -3.07 11.05
CA GLY A 75 -10.94 -4.04 11.94
C GLY A 75 -12.41 -3.70 12.18
N ALA A 76 -13.22 -4.72 12.44
CA ALA A 76 -14.66 -4.53 12.65
C ALA A 76 -14.96 -3.68 13.89
N GLY A 77 -14.06 -3.66 14.90
CA GLY A 77 -14.18 -2.79 16.08
C GLY A 77 -13.91 -1.32 15.76
N GLU A 78 -13.05 -1.06 14.78
CA GLU A 78 -12.55 0.28 14.45
C GLU A 78 -13.31 0.92 13.29
N ILE A 79 -14.08 0.16 12.51
CA ILE A 79 -14.81 0.67 11.33
C ILE A 79 -15.75 1.83 11.68
N GLY A 80 -16.35 1.79 12.87
CA GLY A 80 -17.24 2.84 13.38
C GLY A 80 -16.54 4.19 13.58
N LEU A 81 -15.21 4.22 13.65
CA LEU A 81 -14.42 5.46 13.75
C LEU A 81 -14.40 6.26 12.43
N PHE A 82 -14.68 5.59 11.31
CA PHE A 82 -14.60 6.16 9.96
C PHE A 82 -15.98 6.25 9.29
N GLN A 83 -16.92 5.38 9.68
CA GLN A 83 -18.30 5.46 9.22
C GLN A 83 -18.93 6.79 9.70
N ASN A 84 -19.70 7.43 8.81
CA ASN A 84 -20.37 8.72 9.07
C ASN A 84 -19.43 9.90 9.38
N ASN A 85 -18.20 9.86 8.87
CA ASN A 85 -17.27 10.97 8.95
C ASN A 85 -16.96 11.50 7.55
N ASP A 86 -17.31 12.76 7.28
CA ASP A 86 -17.15 13.40 5.96
C ASP A 86 -15.69 13.45 5.47
N LYS A 87 -14.71 13.24 6.36
CA LYS A 87 -13.28 13.18 6.03
C LYS A 87 -12.85 11.84 5.44
N PHE A 88 -13.63 10.77 5.64
CA PHE A 88 -13.26 9.42 5.25
C PHE A 88 -14.31 8.80 4.35
N LYS A 89 -13.86 8.14 3.29
CA LYS A 89 -14.71 7.30 2.46
C LYS A 89 -14.47 5.83 2.81
N VAL A 90 -15.51 5.15 3.24
CA VAL A 90 -15.47 3.71 3.54
C VAL A 90 -16.09 2.95 2.37
N ASP A 91 -15.28 2.17 1.66
CA ASP A 91 -15.73 1.26 0.60
C ASP A 91 -15.71 -0.19 1.14
N GLU A 92 -16.89 -0.80 1.28
CA GLU A 92 -17.04 -2.21 1.67
C GLU A 92 -17.28 -3.08 0.44
N ILE A 93 -16.38 -4.04 0.21
CA ILE A 93 -16.46 -4.95 -0.94
C ILE A 93 -16.54 -6.38 -0.40
N ALA A 94 -17.52 -7.15 -0.87
CA ALA A 94 -17.62 -8.57 -0.56
C ALA A 94 -16.35 -9.29 -1.05
N SER A 95 -15.58 -9.83 -0.10
CA SER A 95 -14.35 -10.54 -0.41
C SER A 95 -14.63 -11.97 -0.86
N LEU A 96 -13.74 -12.52 -1.68
CA LEU A 96 -13.70 -13.96 -1.97
C LEU A 96 -13.17 -14.78 -0.77
N ARG A 97 -12.64 -14.11 0.26
CA ARG A 97 -12.20 -14.74 1.50
C ARG A 97 -13.39 -15.03 2.40
N VAL A 98 -13.71 -16.31 2.59
CA VAL A 98 -14.64 -16.76 3.63
C VAL A 98 -13.91 -16.80 4.97
N VAL A 99 -14.45 -16.08 5.96
CA VAL A 99 -14.02 -16.19 7.35
C VAL A 99 -15.11 -16.95 8.10
N LEU A 100 -14.79 -18.13 8.63
CA LEU A 100 -15.67 -18.82 9.58
C LEU A 100 -15.51 -18.09 10.92
N ALA A 101 -16.58 -17.42 11.36
CA ALA A 101 -16.69 -16.85 12.69
C ALA A 101 -17.10 -17.94 13.70
#